data_AF-A0A3M2DM98-F1
#
_entry.id   AF-A0A3M2DM98-F1
#
_cell.length_a   1.000
_cell.length_b   1.000
_cell.length_c   1.000
_cell.angle_alpha   90.00
_cell.angle_beta   90.00
_cell.angle_gamma   90.00
#
_symmetry.space_group_name_H-M   'P 1'
#
loop_
_entity.id
_entity.type
_entity.pdbx_description
1 polymer ?
#
loop_
_entity_poly.entity_id
_entity_poly.type
_entity_poly.pdbx_seq_one_letter_code
_entity_poly.pdbx_strand_id
1 'polypeptide(L)'
;MSAHDAHYGGGLVDGARVLGLFGDVATELLIRTDGDEGLFRAYEQVDFLAPVYAGDYLEVTAELVARGRTSRRMRFEARKVIAPRADVSDSAADRLAEPVVVARAVGTCVVPAAKQRLGGPPPAIVTAAIVGAETTRDHTPYLPLTAAEIGQEARRCVDAGAAVIHLHAREPDGTPTQSAERFGEFIAAIRAHTDAIIQVSTGGAIGMSIDERCGPLTLDGDLAPDMATLNVATMNFGDDVFVNRRPDVAAVAERIAGRGLVPEIEIYDLGHLDAARELVRRGLVAEPLHFQFVLGVPGGLAATERALELLVAELDDGFPGDTTWGVAGVGRWEFPMAELALRRGGHVRVGLEDNIYLDKGVLAEGSAPLVDRAVRMARDVGRPIASPAEARRLLGIGSAAPARSGSGASTE
;
A
#
# COMPACT_ATOMS: atom_id res chain seq x y z
N MET A 1 12.98 -30.55 20.10
CA MET A 1 14.20 -31.35 19.93
C MET A 1 13.98 -32.72 20.50
N SER A 2 14.22 -33.75 19.71
CA SER A 2 14.06 -35.15 20.10
C SER A 2 15.32 -35.69 20.77
N ALA A 3 15.22 -36.88 21.37
CA ALA A 3 16.39 -37.59 21.90
C ALA A 3 17.40 -37.97 20.81
N HIS A 4 16.97 -38.12 19.55
CA HIS A 4 17.86 -38.38 18.42
C HIS A 4 18.71 -37.17 18.02
N ASP A 5 18.31 -35.96 18.44
CA ASP A 5 19.07 -34.74 18.17
C ASP A 5 20.19 -34.51 19.20
N ALA A 6 20.21 -35.26 20.31
CA ALA A 6 21.29 -35.19 21.30
C ALA A 6 22.58 -35.76 20.72
N HIS A 7 23.65 -34.97 20.77
CA HIS A 7 24.96 -35.33 20.21
C HIS A 7 26.04 -35.43 21.29
N TYR A 8 25.98 -34.57 22.29
CA TYR A 8 26.95 -34.54 23.38
C TYR A 8 26.38 -35.16 24.66
N GLY A 9 27.27 -35.49 25.60
CA GLY A 9 26.88 -36.00 26.92
C GLY A 9 25.90 -35.05 27.64
N GLY A 10 24.97 -35.63 28.41
CA GLY A 10 23.94 -34.86 29.12
C GLY A 10 22.76 -34.43 28.26
N GLY A 11 22.58 -35.02 27.07
CA GLY A 11 21.43 -34.73 26.20
C GLY A 11 21.54 -33.41 25.44
N LEU A 12 22.74 -32.82 25.37
CA LEU A 12 23.00 -31.56 24.67
C LEU A 12 22.93 -31.78 23.15
N VAL A 13 22.14 -30.95 22.48
CA VAL A 13 21.88 -30.95 21.04
C VAL A 13 22.98 -30.18 20.32
N ASP A 14 23.40 -30.68 19.16
CA ASP A 14 24.40 -30.01 18.35
C ASP A 14 23.88 -28.71 17.73
N GLY A 15 24.71 -27.67 17.72
CA GLY A 15 24.40 -26.39 17.11
C GLY A 15 24.07 -26.51 15.62
N ALA A 16 24.65 -27.49 14.92
CA ALA A 16 24.32 -27.79 13.54
C ALA A 16 22.84 -28.13 13.33
N ARG A 17 22.15 -28.69 14.34
CA ARG A 17 20.72 -28.95 14.26
C ARG A 17 19.90 -27.66 14.17
N VAL A 18 20.31 -26.64 14.93
CA VAL A 18 19.69 -25.31 14.89
C VAL A 18 19.94 -24.64 13.53
N LEU A 19 21.14 -24.82 12.95
CA LEU A 19 21.43 -24.34 11.60
C LEU A 19 20.54 -25.01 10.54
N GLY A 20 20.24 -26.30 10.70
CA GLY A 20 19.27 -27.00 9.83
C GLY A 20 17.90 -26.32 9.84
N LEU A 21 17.40 -25.93 11.02
CA LEU A 21 16.13 -25.20 11.13
C LEU A 21 16.18 -23.82 10.50
N PHE A 22 17.32 -23.11 10.62
CA PHE A 22 17.52 -21.87 9.88
C PHE A 22 17.46 -22.09 8.37
N GLY A 23 17.97 -23.22 7.88
CA GLY A 23 17.80 -23.64 6.49
C GLY A 23 16.34 -23.86 6.10
N ASP A 24 15.54 -24.50 6.95
CA ASP A 24 14.12 -24.74 6.71
C ASP A 24 13.33 -23.42 6.62
N VAL A 25 13.49 -22.52 7.59
CA VAL A 25 12.80 -21.22 7.56
C VAL A 25 13.32 -20.30 6.45
N ALA A 26 14.59 -20.41 6.05
CA ALA A 26 15.11 -19.71 4.88
C ALA A 26 14.44 -20.22 3.59
N THR A 27 14.31 -21.54 3.45
CA THR A 27 13.68 -22.19 2.29
C THR A 27 12.21 -21.79 2.19
N GLU A 28 11.47 -21.84 3.30
CA GLU A 28 10.09 -21.35 3.35
C GLU A 28 9.99 -19.89 2.89
N LEU A 29 10.85 -19.02 3.42
CA LEU A 29 10.86 -17.62 3.06
C LEU A 29 11.15 -17.40 1.56
N LEU A 30 12.05 -18.19 0.95
CA LEU A 30 12.35 -18.13 -0.49
C LEU A 30 11.18 -18.63 -1.35
N ILE A 31 10.53 -19.72 -0.95
CA ILE A 31 9.33 -20.22 -1.65
C ILE A 31 8.24 -19.13 -1.63
N ARG A 32 8.01 -18.50 -0.49
CA ARG A 32 7.00 -17.43 -0.36
C ARG A 32 7.35 -16.17 -1.15
N THR A 33 8.64 -15.81 -1.25
CA THR A 33 9.07 -14.51 -1.82
C THR A 33 9.53 -14.57 -3.28
N ASP A 34 9.93 -15.74 -3.76
CA ASP A 34 10.50 -15.96 -5.08
C ASP A 34 9.86 -17.16 -5.81
N GLY A 35 9.04 -17.95 -5.12
CA GLY A 35 8.42 -19.14 -5.68
C GLY A 35 9.39 -20.29 -5.88
N ASP A 36 10.58 -20.24 -5.28
CA ASP A 36 11.68 -21.21 -5.45
C ASP A 36 12.38 -21.46 -4.12
N GLU A 37 12.88 -22.67 -3.90
CA GLU A 37 13.61 -23.03 -2.67
C GLU A 37 14.93 -22.25 -2.54
N GLY A 38 15.50 -21.80 -3.66
CA GLY A 38 16.79 -21.12 -3.70
C GLY A 38 17.94 -21.98 -3.19
N LEU A 39 19.06 -21.30 -2.89
CA LEU A 39 20.26 -21.92 -2.33
C LEU A 39 20.80 -21.09 -1.19
N PHE A 40 20.94 -21.69 0.00
CA PHE A 40 21.65 -21.06 1.10
C PHE A 40 23.15 -20.97 0.75
N ARG A 41 23.65 -19.76 0.51
CA ARG A 41 25.01 -19.56 -0.03
C ARG A 41 26.06 -19.54 1.08
N ALA A 42 25.82 -18.77 2.13
CA ALA A 42 26.77 -18.60 3.22
C ALA A 42 26.09 -17.95 4.44
N TYR A 43 26.59 -18.29 5.62
CA TYR A 43 26.41 -17.46 6.80
C TYR A 43 27.47 -16.35 6.82
N GLU A 44 27.06 -15.14 7.17
CA GLU A 44 27.96 -14.05 7.53
C GLU A 44 28.41 -14.19 8.98
N GLN A 45 27.47 -14.59 9.85
CA GLN A 45 27.69 -14.74 11.29
C GLN A 45 26.69 -15.74 11.86
N VAL A 46 27.16 -16.54 12.82
CA VAL A 46 26.34 -17.45 13.62
C VAL A 46 26.81 -17.35 15.07
N ASP A 47 25.88 -17.05 15.97
CA ASP A 47 26.12 -16.98 17.40
C ASP A 47 25.26 -18.02 18.13
N PHE A 48 25.90 -18.92 18.88
CA PHE A 48 25.22 -19.82 19.81
C PHE A 48 25.26 -19.21 21.21
N LEU A 49 24.11 -18.76 21.69
CA LEU A 49 23.98 -17.91 22.88
C LEU A 49 23.60 -18.70 24.13
N ALA A 50 22.92 -19.84 23.99
CA ALA A 50 22.53 -20.71 25.09
C ALA A 50 22.42 -22.18 24.64
N PRO A 51 22.64 -23.16 25.54
CA PRO A 51 22.57 -24.57 25.20
C PRO A 51 21.13 -25.03 24.92
N VAL A 52 21.00 -25.97 23.98
CA VAL A 52 19.75 -26.65 23.64
C VAL A 52 19.88 -28.12 24.03
N TYR A 53 18.89 -28.66 24.72
CA TYR A 53 18.85 -30.05 25.18
C TYR A 53 17.72 -30.81 24.50
N ALA A 54 17.84 -32.14 24.47
CA ALA A 54 16.73 -33.01 24.09
C ALA A 54 15.52 -32.74 24.98
N GLY A 55 14.34 -32.65 24.37
CA GLY A 55 13.08 -32.25 25.02
C GLY A 55 12.76 -30.75 24.93
N ASP A 56 13.73 -29.88 24.60
CA ASP A 56 13.45 -28.45 24.41
C ASP A 56 12.58 -28.21 23.16
N TYR A 57 11.66 -27.25 23.23
CA TYR A 57 10.94 -26.75 22.06
C TYR A 57 11.49 -25.38 21.66
N LEU A 58 11.83 -25.27 20.38
CA LEU A 58 12.32 -24.04 19.80
C LEU A 58 11.27 -23.42 18.88
N GLU A 59 11.15 -22.10 18.95
CA GLU A 59 10.53 -21.28 17.93
C GLU A 59 11.64 -20.64 17.11
N VAL A 60 11.55 -20.75 15.78
CA VAL A 60 12.60 -20.31 14.85
C VAL A 60 11.99 -19.35 13.85
N THR A 61 12.62 -18.20 13.65
CA THR A 61 12.15 -17.16 12.74
C THR A 61 13.25 -16.75 11.76
N ALA A 62 12.82 -16.31 10.58
CA ALA A 62 13.66 -15.69 9.57
C ALA A 62 13.05 -14.36 9.13
N GLU A 63 13.88 -13.35 8.93
CA GLU A 63 13.50 -12.02 8.47
C GLU A 63 14.35 -11.66 7.24
N LEU A 64 13.71 -11.25 6.15
CA LEU A 64 14.43 -10.72 4.98
C LEU A 64 14.93 -9.31 5.29
N VAL A 65 16.24 -9.15 5.35
CA VAL A 65 16.91 -7.88 5.70
C VAL A 65 17.29 -7.08 4.46
N ALA A 66 17.64 -7.75 3.35
CA ALA A 66 17.95 -7.08 2.09
C ALA A 66 17.69 -7.96 0.87
N ARG A 67 17.30 -7.33 -0.23
CA ARG A 67 17.03 -7.99 -1.52
C ARG A 67 17.94 -7.44 -2.62
N GLY A 68 18.72 -8.32 -3.25
CA GLY A 68 19.41 -8.03 -4.50
C GLY A 68 18.71 -8.65 -5.71
N ARG A 69 19.32 -8.58 -6.90
CA ARG A 69 18.77 -9.21 -8.12
C ARG A 69 18.54 -10.72 -7.96
N THR A 70 19.49 -11.40 -7.34
CA THR A 70 19.40 -12.85 -7.07
C THR A 70 19.68 -13.19 -5.61
N SER A 71 20.18 -12.26 -4.79
CA SER A 71 20.54 -12.50 -3.40
C SER A 71 19.44 -12.07 -2.42
N ARG A 72 19.31 -12.81 -1.31
CA ARG A 72 18.40 -12.52 -0.20
C ARG A 72 19.21 -12.61 1.09
N ARG A 73 19.43 -11.46 1.74
CA ARG A 73 20.11 -11.42 3.04
C ARG A 73 19.06 -11.53 4.13
N MET A 74 19.27 -12.44 5.07
CA MET A 74 18.29 -12.80 6.10
C MET A 74 18.91 -12.79 7.48
N ARG A 75 18.11 -12.43 8.48
CA ARG A 75 18.42 -12.59 9.91
C ARG A 75 17.59 -13.75 10.45
N PHE A 76 18.20 -14.56 11.28
CA PHE A 76 17.60 -15.73 11.90
C PHE A 76 17.69 -15.65 13.41
N GLU A 77 16.65 -16.12 14.09
CA GLU A 77 16.64 -16.23 15.55
C GLU A 77 15.96 -17.54 15.97
N ALA A 78 16.58 -18.26 16.88
CA ALA A 78 16.01 -19.44 17.53
C ALA A 78 15.81 -19.14 19.02
N ARG A 79 14.59 -19.36 19.52
CA ARG A 79 14.19 -19.15 20.91
C ARG A 79 13.70 -20.45 21.51
N LYS A 80 14.22 -20.81 22.68
CA LYS A 80 13.65 -21.86 23.53
C LYS A 80 12.41 -21.31 24.21
N VAL A 81 11.27 -21.97 24.01
CA VAL A 81 9.96 -21.55 24.53
C VAL A 81 9.36 -22.54 25.52
N ILE A 82 9.77 -23.81 25.47
CA ILE A 82 9.35 -24.86 26.40
C ILE A 82 10.58 -25.69 26.77
N ALA A 83 10.71 -26.06 28.04
CA ALA A 83 11.78 -26.92 28.53
C ALA A 83 11.23 -28.11 29.35
N PRO A 84 11.88 -29.28 29.30
CA PRO A 84 11.47 -30.45 30.08
C PRO A 84 11.74 -30.25 31.59
N ARG A 85 10.87 -30.82 32.42
CA ARG A 85 10.91 -30.80 33.89
C ARG A 85 11.06 -32.21 34.45
N ALA A 86 12.20 -32.82 34.16
CA ALA A 86 12.54 -34.16 34.63
C ALA A 86 12.56 -34.27 36.18
N ASP A 87 12.65 -33.14 36.88
CA ASP A 87 12.53 -33.04 38.33
C ASP A 87 11.08 -33.20 38.84
N VAL A 88 10.08 -33.01 37.98
CA VAL A 88 8.65 -33.18 38.31
C VAL A 88 8.16 -34.57 37.88
N SER A 89 8.34 -34.93 36.61
CA SER A 89 8.10 -36.29 36.08
C SER A 89 8.83 -36.51 34.76
N ASP A 90 8.85 -37.76 34.28
CA ASP A 90 9.50 -38.17 33.02
C ASP A 90 8.89 -37.53 31.76
N SER A 91 7.66 -37.01 31.84
CA SER A 91 6.96 -36.35 30.74
C SER A 91 6.59 -34.90 31.01
N ALA A 92 6.98 -34.32 32.14
CA ALA A 92 6.63 -32.94 32.48
C ALA A 92 7.45 -31.94 31.65
N ALA A 93 6.82 -30.84 31.25
CA ALA A 93 7.46 -29.73 30.55
C ALA A 93 6.72 -28.43 30.84
N ASP A 94 7.47 -27.32 30.92
CA ASP A 94 6.91 -26.00 31.20
C ASP A 94 7.17 -25.04 30.04
N ARG A 95 6.16 -24.23 29.72
CA ARG A 95 6.33 -23.03 28.90
C ARG A 95 7.12 -22.00 29.70
N LEU A 96 8.20 -21.49 29.11
CA LEU A 96 9.01 -20.45 29.71
C LEU A 96 8.24 -19.12 29.69
N ALA A 97 8.22 -18.44 30.84
CA ALA A 97 7.61 -17.11 30.94
C ALA A 97 8.33 -16.09 30.04
N GLU A 98 9.65 -16.21 29.94
CA GLU A 98 10.50 -15.46 29.02
C GLU A 98 11.26 -16.45 28.12
N PRO A 99 11.05 -16.41 26.78
CA PRO A 99 11.81 -17.24 25.87
C PRO A 99 13.31 -16.95 25.93
N VAL A 100 14.13 -18.01 25.90
CA VAL A 100 15.59 -17.88 25.91
C VAL A 100 16.11 -17.91 24.48
N VAL A 101 16.79 -16.86 24.03
CA VAL A 101 17.45 -16.86 22.71
C VAL A 101 18.63 -17.82 22.75
N VAL A 102 18.56 -18.89 21.94
CA VAL A 102 19.60 -19.94 21.91
C VAL A 102 20.58 -19.77 20.77
N ALA A 103 20.14 -19.18 19.66
CA ALA A 103 21.03 -18.86 18.54
C ALA A 103 20.52 -17.68 17.71
N ARG A 104 21.46 -16.96 17.10
CA ARG A 104 21.22 -15.96 16.07
C ARG A 104 22.12 -16.20 14.88
N ALA A 105 21.65 -15.85 13.70
CA ALA A 105 22.51 -15.86 12.52
C ALA A 105 22.13 -14.77 11.52
N VAL A 106 23.09 -14.41 10.68
CA VAL A 106 22.87 -13.64 9.45
C VAL A 106 23.41 -14.47 8.30
N GLY A 107 22.61 -14.65 7.26
CA GLY A 107 22.99 -15.45 6.10
C GLY A 107 22.47 -14.88 4.80
N THR A 108 23.07 -15.31 3.70
CA THR A 108 22.66 -14.95 2.35
C THR A 108 22.21 -16.18 1.60
N CYS A 109 21.00 -16.14 1.05
CA CYS A 109 20.50 -17.09 0.07
C CYS A 109 20.53 -16.52 -1.34
N VAL A 110 20.49 -17.39 -2.34
CA VAL A 110 20.47 -17.02 -3.76
C VAL A 110 19.35 -17.73 -4.49
N VAL A 111 18.50 -16.98 -5.18
CA VAL A 111 17.54 -17.49 -6.15
C VAL A 111 17.91 -16.97 -7.54
N PRO A 112 18.32 -17.83 -8.48
CA PRO A 112 18.61 -17.41 -9.85
C PRO A 112 17.41 -16.70 -10.48
N ALA A 113 17.63 -15.59 -11.19
CA ALA A 113 16.54 -14.79 -11.76
C ALA A 113 15.58 -15.60 -12.65
N ALA A 114 16.09 -16.56 -13.42
CA ALA A 114 15.27 -17.43 -14.27
C ALA A 114 14.38 -18.41 -13.50
N LYS A 115 14.64 -18.62 -12.20
CA LYS A 115 13.85 -19.49 -11.32
C LYS A 115 12.91 -18.71 -10.41
N GLN A 116 13.04 -17.39 -10.33
CA GLN A 116 12.12 -16.52 -9.58
C GLN A 116 10.79 -16.53 -10.33
N ARG A 117 9.82 -17.26 -9.77
CA ARG A 117 8.47 -17.44 -10.34
C ARG A 117 7.47 -16.51 -9.71
N LEU A 118 7.69 -16.18 -8.44
CA LEU A 118 7.02 -15.05 -7.81
C LEU A 118 7.92 -13.84 -8.04
N GLY A 119 7.41 -12.83 -8.72
CA GLY A 119 8.00 -11.51 -8.63
C GLY A 119 8.09 -11.15 -7.15
N GLY A 120 9.04 -10.29 -6.76
CA GLY A 120 8.97 -9.74 -5.41
C GLY A 120 7.62 -9.14 -5.09
N PRO A 121 7.36 -8.77 -3.81
CA PRO A 121 6.12 -8.08 -3.49
C PRO A 121 5.93 -6.96 -4.51
N PRO A 122 4.77 -6.90 -5.18
CA PRO A 122 4.57 -6.00 -6.31
C PRO A 122 4.97 -4.59 -5.88
N PRO A 123 5.58 -3.81 -6.79
CA PRO A 123 6.08 -2.51 -6.42
C PRO A 123 4.95 -1.66 -5.82
N ALA A 124 5.25 -0.96 -4.74
CA ALA A 124 4.28 -0.12 -4.05
C ALA A 124 4.05 1.14 -4.88
N ILE A 125 2.80 1.40 -5.22
CA ILE A 125 2.34 2.69 -5.71
C ILE A 125 2.31 3.66 -4.53
N VAL A 126 2.90 4.84 -4.74
CA VAL A 126 2.80 5.98 -3.83
C VAL A 126 1.98 7.06 -4.52
N THR A 127 0.84 7.39 -3.92
CA THR A 127 -0.05 8.48 -4.34
C THR A 127 0.27 9.73 -3.52
N ALA A 128 0.48 10.86 -4.20
CA ALA A 128 0.67 12.16 -3.56
C ALA A 128 -0.62 12.98 -3.63
N ALA A 129 -1.27 13.20 -2.48
CA ALA A 129 -2.46 14.05 -2.35
C ALA A 129 -2.03 15.49 -1.99
N ILE A 130 -1.83 16.30 -3.04
CA ILE A 130 -1.01 17.51 -2.94
C ILE A 130 -1.73 18.78 -2.45
N VAL A 131 -3.07 18.77 -2.39
CA VAL A 131 -3.86 19.98 -2.06
C VAL A 131 -5.05 19.70 -1.14
N GLY A 132 -5.98 18.82 -1.54
CA GLY A 132 -7.24 18.60 -0.84
C GLY A 132 -8.25 19.74 -0.91
N ALA A 133 -9.39 19.55 -0.26
CA ALA A 133 -10.47 20.55 -0.15
C ALA A 133 -10.46 21.37 1.16
N GLU A 134 -9.87 20.85 2.24
CA GLU A 134 -9.95 21.48 3.57
C GLU A 134 -8.68 22.23 3.99
N THR A 135 -7.50 21.74 3.62
CA THR A 135 -6.23 22.39 3.99
C THR A 135 -6.15 23.80 3.39
N THR A 136 -5.73 24.80 4.16
CA THR A 136 -5.59 26.19 3.70
C THR A 136 -4.17 26.69 3.96
N ARG A 137 -3.82 27.85 3.38
CA ARG A 137 -2.51 28.49 3.64
C ARG A 137 -2.34 29.00 5.07
N ASP A 138 -3.43 29.18 5.81
CA ASP A 138 -3.40 29.49 7.23
C ASP A 138 -2.94 28.28 8.06
N HIS A 139 -3.26 27.06 7.60
CA HIS A 139 -2.76 25.82 8.22
C HIS A 139 -1.29 25.57 7.86
N THR A 140 -0.90 25.78 6.60
CA THR A 140 0.48 25.60 6.13
C THR A 140 0.80 26.52 4.95
N PRO A 141 1.92 27.29 4.99
CA PRO A 141 2.29 28.17 3.88
C PRO A 141 2.72 27.41 2.62
N TYR A 142 2.93 26.09 2.72
CA TYR A 142 3.46 25.25 1.65
C TYR A 142 2.37 24.63 0.75
N LEU A 143 1.10 24.99 0.96
CA LEU A 143 0.00 24.51 0.13
C LEU A 143 0.07 25.15 -1.29
N PRO A 144 0.24 24.34 -2.36
CA PRO A 144 0.25 24.86 -3.72
C PRO A 144 -1.17 25.25 -4.17
N LEU A 145 -1.32 26.43 -4.79
CA LEU A 145 -2.61 26.96 -5.23
C LEU A 145 -2.63 27.35 -6.72
N THR A 146 -1.48 27.74 -7.27
CA THR A 146 -1.36 28.15 -8.66
C THR A 146 -0.92 26.99 -9.55
N ALA A 147 -1.23 27.03 -10.85
CA ALA A 147 -0.81 25.99 -11.79
C ALA A 147 0.72 25.77 -11.78
N ALA A 148 1.51 26.85 -11.65
CA ALA A 148 2.97 26.76 -11.56
C ALA A 148 3.44 26.02 -10.29
N GLU A 149 2.86 26.34 -9.13
CA GLU A 149 3.16 25.64 -7.87
C GLU A 149 2.72 24.17 -7.94
N ILE A 150 1.55 23.89 -8.51
CA ILE A 150 1.02 22.52 -8.66
C ILE A 150 1.92 21.67 -9.55
N GLY A 151 2.32 22.17 -10.72
CA GLY A 151 3.23 21.45 -11.62
C GLY A 151 4.60 21.17 -10.97
N GLN A 152 5.14 22.16 -10.25
CA GLN A 152 6.40 22.00 -9.54
C GLN A 152 6.29 21.04 -8.34
N GLU A 153 5.19 21.06 -7.61
CA GLU A 153 4.99 20.15 -6.48
C GLU A 153 4.79 18.71 -6.95
N ALA A 154 4.02 18.51 -8.02
CA ALA A 154 3.87 17.20 -8.64
C ALA A 154 5.22 16.64 -9.11
N ARG A 155 6.05 17.47 -9.75
CA ARG A 155 7.42 17.09 -10.11
C ARG A 155 8.23 16.65 -8.89
N ARG A 156 8.26 17.46 -7.83
CA ARG A 156 9.01 17.12 -6.60
C ARG A 156 8.52 15.82 -5.98
N CYS A 157 7.22 15.56 -5.98
CA CYS A 157 6.64 14.30 -5.49
C CYS A 157 7.09 13.11 -6.36
N VAL A 158 7.11 13.26 -7.68
CA VAL A 158 7.53 12.20 -8.62
C VAL A 158 9.03 11.94 -8.51
N ASP A 159 9.85 12.99 -8.42
CA ASP A 159 11.29 12.90 -8.16
C ASP A 159 11.57 12.16 -6.82
N ALA A 160 10.68 12.30 -5.83
CA ALA A 160 10.74 11.56 -4.56
C ALA A 160 10.23 10.12 -4.65
N GLY A 161 9.43 9.77 -5.67
CA GLY A 161 8.95 8.41 -5.96
C GLY A 161 7.43 8.24 -6.03
N ALA A 162 6.65 9.32 -6.07
CA ALA A 162 5.21 9.23 -6.34
C ALA A 162 4.94 8.80 -7.78
N ALA A 163 3.95 7.92 -7.97
CA ALA A 163 3.49 7.48 -9.28
C ALA A 163 2.13 8.07 -9.67
N VAL A 164 1.34 8.46 -8.68
CA VAL A 164 0.00 9.04 -8.84
C VAL A 164 -0.03 10.40 -8.14
N ILE A 165 -0.63 11.40 -8.78
CA ILE A 165 -0.99 12.68 -8.17
C ILE A 165 -2.50 12.71 -8.00
N HIS A 166 -2.95 12.70 -6.74
CA HIS A 166 -4.35 12.93 -6.40
C HIS A 166 -4.61 14.44 -6.37
N LEU A 167 -5.53 14.89 -7.23
CA LEU A 167 -5.69 16.28 -7.59
C LEU A 167 -7.07 16.82 -7.17
N HIS A 168 -7.01 17.86 -6.37
CA HIS A 168 -8.08 18.83 -6.15
C HIS A 168 -7.70 20.16 -6.78
N ALA A 169 -8.70 20.96 -7.17
CA ALA A 169 -8.47 22.33 -7.62
C ALA A 169 -8.93 23.36 -6.58
N ARG A 170 -8.23 24.50 -6.57
CA ARG A 170 -8.59 25.69 -5.79
C ARG A 170 -8.66 26.91 -6.71
N GLU A 171 -9.52 27.84 -6.35
CA GLU A 171 -9.47 29.21 -6.86
C GLU A 171 -8.23 29.95 -6.32
N PRO A 172 -7.82 31.08 -6.93
CA PRO A 172 -6.65 31.84 -6.46
C PRO A 172 -6.72 32.30 -5.01
N ASP A 173 -7.93 32.46 -4.46
CA ASP A 173 -8.17 32.80 -3.05
C ASP A 173 -8.12 31.59 -2.10
N GLY A 174 -7.92 30.38 -2.63
CA GLY A 174 -7.87 29.14 -1.88
C GLY A 174 -9.22 28.42 -1.75
N THR A 175 -10.32 28.95 -2.29
CA THR A 175 -11.64 28.30 -2.24
C THR A 175 -11.64 27.00 -3.08
N PRO A 176 -12.19 25.88 -2.60
CA PRO A 176 -12.33 24.66 -3.40
C PRO A 176 -13.21 24.88 -4.63
N THR A 177 -12.80 24.29 -5.75
CA THR A 177 -13.53 24.38 -7.03
C THR A 177 -13.50 23.03 -7.74
N GLN A 178 -14.56 22.75 -8.50
CA GLN A 178 -14.62 21.61 -9.42
C GLN A 178 -14.72 22.06 -10.89
N SER A 179 -14.30 23.30 -11.16
CA SER A 179 -14.26 23.85 -12.52
C SER A 179 -13.34 23.01 -13.42
N ALA A 180 -13.90 22.54 -14.54
CA ALA A 180 -13.14 21.84 -15.57
C ALA A 180 -11.96 22.69 -16.08
N GLU A 181 -12.14 24.01 -16.21
CA GLU A 181 -11.08 24.93 -16.63
C GLU A 181 -9.91 24.92 -15.65
N ARG A 182 -10.18 25.05 -14.34
CA ARG A 182 -9.14 25.04 -13.30
C ARG A 182 -8.41 23.70 -13.23
N PHE A 183 -9.14 22.59 -13.36
CA PHE A 183 -8.52 21.27 -13.46
C PHE A 183 -7.66 21.15 -14.72
N GLY A 184 -8.14 21.63 -15.88
CA GLY A 184 -7.40 21.62 -17.14
C GLY A 184 -6.06 22.37 -17.04
N GLU A 185 -6.05 23.54 -16.41
CA GLU A 185 -4.82 24.30 -16.13
C GLU A 185 -3.82 23.48 -15.31
N PHE A 186 -4.30 22.82 -14.26
CA PHE A 186 -3.45 22.05 -13.34
C PHE A 186 -2.94 20.76 -13.99
N ILE A 187 -3.79 20.07 -14.74
CA ILE A 187 -3.41 18.87 -15.51
C ILE A 187 -2.33 19.23 -16.53
N ALA A 188 -2.51 20.32 -17.29
CA ALA A 188 -1.51 20.80 -18.23
C ALA A 188 -0.17 21.10 -17.53
N ALA A 189 -0.21 21.77 -16.37
CA ALA A 189 0.98 22.09 -15.61
C ALA A 189 1.70 20.84 -15.06
N ILE A 190 0.97 19.82 -14.59
CA ILE A 190 1.55 18.56 -14.13
C ILE A 190 2.20 17.83 -15.30
N ARG A 191 1.48 17.64 -16.42
CA ARG A 191 1.99 16.94 -17.62
C ARG A 191 3.21 17.63 -18.24
N ALA A 192 3.36 18.94 -18.06
CA ALA A 192 4.54 19.67 -18.52
C ALA A 192 5.82 19.31 -17.73
N HIS A 193 5.70 18.71 -16.54
CA HIS A 193 6.83 18.41 -15.66
C HIS A 193 7.03 16.91 -15.38
N THR A 194 6.02 16.07 -15.57
CA THR A 194 6.04 14.65 -15.17
C THR A 194 5.05 13.80 -16.00
N ASP A 195 5.32 12.49 -16.05
CA ASP A 195 4.48 11.45 -16.65
C ASP A 195 3.57 10.71 -15.62
N ALA A 196 3.46 11.25 -14.41
CA ALA A 196 2.61 10.72 -13.35
C ALA A 196 1.18 10.45 -13.81
N ILE A 197 0.54 9.47 -13.17
CA ILE A 197 -0.90 9.25 -13.30
C ILE A 197 -1.60 10.42 -12.61
N ILE A 198 -2.51 11.08 -13.31
CA ILE A 198 -3.29 12.16 -12.73
C ILE A 198 -4.67 11.64 -12.37
N GLN A 199 -4.95 11.61 -11.07
CA GLN A 199 -6.22 11.19 -10.52
C GLN A 199 -7.00 12.40 -10.02
N VAL A 200 -8.15 12.69 -10.63
CA VAL A 200 -8.99 13.82 -10.22
C VAL A 200 -9.99 13.41 -9.16
N SER A 201 -10.23 14.28 -8.19
CA SER A 201 -11.23 14.04 -7.16
C SER A 201 -12.64 14.26 -7.70
N THR A 202 -13.54 13.29 -7.48
CA THR A 202 -14.99 13.51 -7.61
C THR A 202 -15.66 13.75 -6.26
N GLY A 203 -14.90 13.86 -5.16
CA GLY A 203 -15.44 14.23 -3.86
C GLY A 203 -15.89 15.68 -3.83
N GLY A 204 -15.04 16.58 -4.35
CA GLY A 204 -15.26 18.03 -4.28
C GLY A 204 -15.23 18.55 -2.84
N ALA A 205 -15.82 19.72 -2.62
CA ALA A 205 -16.11 20.22 -1.29
C ALA A 205 -17.55 19.89 -0.88
N ILE A 206 -17.78 19.89 0.44
CA ILE A 206 -19.10 19.66 1.03
C ILE A 206 -20.11 20.65 0.44
N GLY A 207 -21.25 20.12 -0.02
CA GLY A 207 -22.35 20.91 -0.58
C GLY A 207 -22.38 21.03 -2.11
N MET A 208 -21.34 20.58 -2.82
CA MET A 208 -21.34 20.58 -4.30
C MET A 208 -22.32 19.56 -4.89
N SER A 209 -22.97 19.94 -5.99
CA SER A 209 -23.81 19.04 -6.79
C SER A 209 -22.97 17.99 -7.53
N ILE A 210 -23.61 16.91 -8.01
CA ILE A 210 -22.94 15.86 -8.78
C ILE A 210 -22.34 16.41 -10.07
N ASP A 211 -23.05 17.31 -10.74
CA ASP A 211 -22.58 17.90 -12.00
C ASP A 211 -21.33 18.74 -11.78
N GLU A 212 -21.30 19.53 -10.70
CA GLU A 212 -20.09 20.24 -10.29
C GLU A 212 -18.98 19.26 -9.97
N ARG A 213 -19.22 18.26 -9.11
CA ARG A 213 -18.23 17.24 -8.72
C ARG A 213 -17.64 16.46 -9.89
N CYS A 214 -18.39 16.29 -10.97
CA CYS A 214 -17.94 15.59 -12.18
C CYS A 214 -17.35 16.53 -13.25
N GLY A 215 -17.28 17.84 -12.99
CA GLY A 215 -16.70 18.82 -13.92
C GLY A 215 -15.36 18.39 -14.53
N PRO A 216 -14.39 17.89 -13.74
CA PRO A 216 -13.09 17.44 -14.26
C PRO A 216 -13.18 16.27 -15.25
N LEU A 217 -14.22 15.44 -15.15
CA LEU A 217 -14.42 14.29 -16.04
C LEU A 217 -14.77 14.72 -17.47
N THR A 218 -15.20 15.97 -17.66
CA THR A 218 -15.56 16.50 -18.98
C THR A 218 -14.35 16.91 -19.83
N LEU A 219 -13.14 16.89 -19.26
CA LEU A 219 -11.90 17.22 -19.97
C LEU A 219 -11.47 16.13 -20.95
N ASP A 220 -11.03 16.53 -22.14
CA ASP A 220 -10.65 15.65 -23.26
C ASP A 220 -9.18 15.80 -23.67
N GLY A 221 -8.69 14.85 -24.47
CA GLY A 221 -7.35 14.90 -25.07
C GLY A 221 -6.24 14.92 -24.02
N ASP A 222 -5.25 15.78 -24.18
CA ASP A 222 -4.13 15.91 -23.24
C ASP A 222 -4.55 16.47 -21.87
N LEU A 223 -5.77 17.01 -21.75
CA LEU A 223 -6.32 17.49 -20.47
C LEU A 223 -7.19 16.42 -19.78
N ALA A 224 -7.45 15.28 -20.42
CA ALA A 224 -8.18 14.21 -19.78
C ALA A 224 -7.38 13.66 -18.57
N PRO A 225 -8.04 13.40 -17.44
CA PRO A 225 -7.41 12.68 -16.33
C PRO A 225 -7.14 11.21 -16.72
N ASP A 226 -6.30 10.53 -15.94
CA ASP A 226 -6.04 9.09 -16.11
C ASP A 226 -6.95 8.25 -15.22
N MET A 227 -7.31 8.80 -14.05
CA MET A 227 -8.14 8.17 -13.03
C MET A 227 -9.09 9.19 -12.40
N ALA A 228 -10.10 8.71 -11.70
CA ALA A 228 -10.93 9.54 -10.86
C ALA A 228 -11.28 8.80 -9.56
N THR A 229 -11.43 9.52 -8.46
CA THR A 229 -11.91 8.89 -7.21
C THR A 229 -13.41 8.65 -7.27
N LEU A 230 -13.90 7.64 -6.56
CA LEU A 230 -15.31 7.30 -6.46
C LEU A 230 -15.67 7.04 -4.99
N ASN A 231 -16.35 8.01 -4.39
CA ASN A 231 -16.88 7.89 -3.04
C ASN A 231 -18.21 7.12 -3.06
N VAL A 232 -18.27 5.97 -2.38
CA VAL A 232 -19.38 5.01 -2.55
C VAL A 232 -20.51 5.11 -1.53
N ALA A 233 -20.36 5.94 -0.49
CA ALA A 233 -21.36 6.08 0.57
C ALA A 233 -21.29 7.41 1.32
N THR A 234 -22.41 7.77 1.94
CA THR A 234 -22.54 8.94 2.82
C THR A 234 -22.00 8.65 4.21
N MET A 235 -21.32 9.62 4.81
CA MET A 235 -20.84 9.54 6.20
C MET A 235 -20.81 10.92 6.85
N ASN A 236 -20.71 10.97 8.18
CA ASN A 236 -20.29 12.18 8.86
C ASN A 236 -18.83 12.48 8.52
N PHE A 237 -18.48 13.75 8.40
CA PHE A 237 -17.14 14.19 8.07
C PHE A 237 -16.83 15.46 8.87
N GLY A 238 -16.09 15.31 9.98
CA GLY A 238 -15.92 16.40 10.94
C GLY A 238 -17.27 16.79 11.55
N ASP A 239 -17.60 18.08 11.47
CA ASP A 239 -18.87 18.65 11.94
C ASP A 239 -19.98 18.59 10.86
N ASP A 240 -19.65 18.14 9.64
CA ASP A 240 -20.54 18.12 8.49
C ASP A 240 -20.91 16.69 8.05
N VAL A 241 -21.66 16.58 6.95
CA VAL A 241 -22.03 15.31 6.31
C VAL A 241 -21.52 15.29 4.89
N PHE A 242 -20.69 14.30 4.56
CA PHE A 242 -20.23 14.06 3.19
C PHE A 242 -21.23 13.17 2.45
N VAL A 243 -22.08 13.79 1.62
CA VAL A 243 -23.24 13.15 1.00
C VAL A 243 -22.88 12.45 -0.32
N ASN A 244 -23.08 11.13 -0.37
CA ASN A 244 -22.96 10.29 -1.56
C ASN A 244 -24.15 9.31 -1.60
N ARG A 245 -25.32 9.76 -2.06
CA ARG A 245 -26.51 8.92 -2.16
C ARG A 245 -26.28 7.84 -3.22
N ARG A 246 -26.80 6.63 -3.02
CA ARG A 246 -26.61 5.50 -3.95
C ARG A 246 -26.91 5.83 -5.43
N PRO A 247 -27.98 6.56 -5.80
CA PRO A 247 -28.22 6.94 -7.19
C PRO A 247 -27.13 7.89 -7.74
N ASP A 248 -26.62 8.79 -6.90
CA ASP A 248 -25.58 9.74 -7.27
C ASP A 248 -24.25 9.01 -7.52
N VAL A 249 -23.91 8.06 -6.63
CA VAL A 249 -22.73 7.21 -6.77
C VAL A 249 -22.78 6.42 -8.08
N ALA A 250 -23.94 5.85 -8.42
CA ALA A 250 -24.12 5.16 -9.69
C ALA A 250 -23.91 6.09 -10.90
N ALA A 251 -24.46 7.32 -10.85
CA ALA A 251 -24.28 8.29 -11.91
C ALA A 251 -22.81 8.74 -12.07
N VAL A 252 -22.07 8.91 -10.96
CA VAL A 252 -20.62 9.21 -11.01
C VAL A 252 -19.86 8.04 -11.60
N ALA A 253 -20.14 6.80 -11.16
CA ALA A 253 -19.50 5.60 -11.69
C ALA A 253 -19.72 5.44 -13.21
N GLU A 254 -20.95 5.67 -13.68
CA GLU A 254 -21.29 5.67 -15.11
C GLU A 254 -20.51 6.74 -15.90
N ARG A 255 -20.31 7.94 -15.33
CA ARG A 255 -19.52 9.00 -15.96
C ARG A 255 -18.04 8.65 -16.03
N ILE A 256 -17.47 8.07 -14.97
CA ILE A 256 -16.08 7.60 -14.95
C ILE A 256 -15.90 6.50 -16.02
N ALA A 257 -16.77 5.49 -16.02
CA ALA A 257 -16.73 4.38 -16.96
C ALA A 257 -16.93 4.85 -18.42
N GLY A 258 -17.87 5.77 -18.66
CA GLY A 258 -18.14 6.33 -19.99
C GLY A 258 -16.96 7.12 -20.59
N ARG A 259 -16.00 7.51 -19.75
CA ARG A 259 -14.74 8.17 -20.15
C ARG A 259 -13.56 7.21 -20.24
N GLY A 260 -13.77 5.92 -19.92
CA GLY A 260 -12.71 4.90 -19.90
C GLY A 260 -11.68 5.13 -18.79
N LEU A 261 -12.06 5.86 -17.74
CA LEU A 261 -11.19 6.14 -16.59
C LEU A 261 -11.25 4.99 -15.58
N VAL A 262 -10.14 4.75 -14.91
CA VAL A 262 -10.09 3.78 -13.80
C VAL A 262 -10.54 4.47 -12.51
N PRO A 263 -11.56 3.96 -11.80
CA PRO A 263 -11.96 4.49 -10.51
C PRO A 263 -11.01 4.02 -9.40
N GLU A 264 -10.62 4.94 -8.52
CA GLU A 264 -10.15 4.60 -7.17
C GLU A 264 -11.34 4.67 -6.21
N ILE A 265 -11.70 3.53 -5.61
CA ILE A 265 -12.90 3.40 -4.79
C ILE A 265 -12.59 3.78 -3.34
N GLU A 266 -13.14 4.90 -2.89
CA GLU A 266 -12.85 5.49 -1.58
C GLU A 266 -13.71 4.84 -0.47
N ILE A 267 -13.03 4.22 0.49
CA ILE A 267 -13.61 3.42 1.57
C ILE A 267 -13.24 4.03 2.91
N TYR A 268 -14.24 4.54 3.62
CA TYR A 268 -14.09 5.17 4.93
C TYR A 268 -14.65 4.31 6.07
N ASP A 269 -15.49 3.32 5.75
CA ASP A 269 -16.08 2.41 6.72
C ASP A 269 -16.35 1.03 6.07
N LEU A 270 -16.51 -0.01 6.88
CA LEU A 270 -16.65 -1.40 6.45
C LEU A 270 -17.84 -1.60 5.49
N GLY A 271 -18.98 -0.97 5.80
CA GLY A 271 -20.18 -1.04 4.97
C GLY A 271 -20.03 -0.41 3.57
N HIS A 272 -18.97 0.37 3.34
CA HIS A 272 -18.68 0.93 2.02
C HIS A 272 -18.20 -0.17 1.06
N LEU A 273 -17.59 -1.25 1.58
CA LEU A 273 -17.24 -2.42 0.76
C LEU A 273 -18.49 -3.08 0.19
N ASP A 274 -19.59 -3.18 0.95
CA ASP A 274 -20.85 -3.71 0.43
C ASP A 274 -21.47 -2.81 -0.65
N ALA A 275 -21.34 -1.50 -0.51
CA ALA A 275 -21.74 -0.55 -1.55
C ALA A 275 -20.91 -0.74 -2.82
N ALA A 276 -19.59 -0.92 -2.69
CA ALA A 276 -18.72 -1.21 -3.83
C ALA A 276 -19.05 -2.56 -4.50
N ARG A 277 -19.32 -3.63 -3.71
CA ARG A 277 -19.80 -4.93 -4.24
C ARG A 277 -21.07 -4.77 -5.07
N GLU A 278 -21.98 -3.88 -4.66
CA GLU A 278 -23.18 -3.59 -5.44
C GLU A 278 -22.86 -2.95 -6.80
N LEU A 279 -21.92 -2.01 -6.85
CA LEU A 279 -21.50 -1.37 -8.10
C LEU A 279 -20.86 -2.36 -9.06
N VAL A 280 -19.97 -3.23 -8.55
CA VAL A 280 -19.34 -4.32 -9.33
C VAL A 280 -20.40 -5.29 -9.87
N ARG A 281 -21.34 -5.74 -9.03
CA ARG A 281 -22.43 -6.65 -9.44
C ARG A 281 -23.32 -6.05 -10.53
N ARG A 282 -23.51 -4.73 -10.51
CA ARG A 282 -24.27 -3.99 -11.52
C ARG A 282 -23.47 -3.70 -12.80
N GLY A 283 -22.18 -4.04 -12.84
CA GLY A 283 -21.29 -3.75 -13.96
C GLY A 283 -20.93 -2.27 -14.10
N LEU A 284 -21.08 -1.47 -13.05
CA LEU A 284 -20.76 -0.04 -13.06
C LEU A 284 -19.28 0.24 -12.80
N VAL A 285 -18.58 -0.73 -12.20
CA VAL A 285 -17.14 -0.71 -11.98
C VAL A 285 -16.59 -2.06 -12.42
N ALA A 286 -15.49 -2.04 -13.18
CA ALA A 286 -14.89 -3.23 -13.79
C ALA A 286 -13.46 -3.45 -13.27
N GLU A 287 -13.00 -4.69 -13.37
CA GLU A 287 -11.64 -5.10 -13.01
C GLU A 287 -10.58 -4.52 -13.97
N PRO A 288 -9.33 -4.30 -13.50
CA PRO A 288 -8.85 -4.51 -12.13
C PRO A 288 -9.42 -3.46 -11.15
N LEU A 289 -9.73 -3.90 -9.93
CA LEU A 289 -10.31 -3.02 -8.90
C LEU A 289 -9.20 -2.36 -8.08
N HIS A 290 -9.36 -1.07 -7.78
CA HIS A 290 -8.46 -0.34 -6.88
C HIS A 290 -9.26 0.34 -5.76
N PHE A 291 -8.94 -0.02 -4.52
CA PHE A 291 -9.59 0.54 -3.32
C PHE A 291 -8.64 1.47 -2.57
N GLN A 292 -9.16 2.56 -2.02
CA GLN A 292 -8.42 3.47 -1.15
C GLN A 292 -9.09 3.49 0.21
N PHE A 293 -8.41 2.96 1.22
CA PHE A 293 -8.87 3.03 2.61
C PHE A 293 -8.48 4.39 3.19
N VAL A 294 -9.46 5.21 3.55
CA VAL A 294 -9.23 6.54 4.14
C VAL A 294 -9.59 6.47 5.62
N LEU A 295 -8.57 6.37 6.46
CA LEU A 295 -8.73 6.00 7.87
C LEU A 295 -8.39 7.18 8.80
N GLY A 296 -9.19 7.32 9.87
CA GLY A 296 -8.96 8.32 10.91
C GLY A 296 -9.66 9.67 10.68
N VAL A 297 -10.49 9.79 9.64
CA VAL A 297 -11.43 10.91 9.49
C VAL A 297 -12.41 10.91 10.67
N PRO A 298 -12.67 12.05 11.34
CA PRO A 298 -13.74 12.14 12.34
C PRO A 298 -15.10 11.83 11.71
N GLY A 299 -15.68 10.68 12.03
CA GLY A 299 -16.93 10.17 11.46
C GLY A 299 -16.80 8.89 10.64
N GLY A 300 -15.57 8.49 10.29
CA GLY A 300 -15.26 7.21 9.63
C GLY A 300 -14.56 6.21 10.55
N LEU A 301 -14.05 5.14 9.95
CA LEU A 301 -13.34 4.07 10.64
C LEU A 301 -12.01 4.58 11.21
N ALA A 302 -11.70 4.14 12.43
CA ALA A 302 -10.47 4.54 13.12
C ALA A 302 -9.22 3.98 12.40
N ALA A 303 -8.17 4.78 12.32
CA ALA A 303 -6.86 4.35 11.84
C ALA A 303 -6.14 3.47 12.87
N THR A 304 -6.47 2.18 12.86
CA THR A 304 -5.88 1.16 13.73
C THR A 304 -5.52 -0.06 12.90
N GLU A 305 -4.51 -0.82 13.33
CA GLU A 305 -4.13 -2.07 12.67
C GLU A 305 -5.32 -3.03 12.54
N ARG A 306 -6.10 -3.22 13.61
CA ARG A 306 -7.30 -4.06 13.58
C ARG A 306 -8.32 -3.62 12.54
N ALA A 307 -8.52 -2.31 12.34
CA ALA A 307 -9.45 -1.79 11.35
C ALA A 307 -8.95 -2.09 9.92
N LEU A 308 -7.66 -1.88 9.67
CA LEU A 308 -7.08 -2.19 8.37
C LEU A 308 -7.13 -3.69 8.06
N GLU A 309 -6.76 -4.55 9.01
CA GLU A 309 -6.81 -6.01 8.84
C GLU A 309 -8.21 -6.51 8.51
N LEU A 310 -9.24 -5.92 9.12
CA LEU A 310 -10.63 -6.26 8.82
C LEU A 310 -11.00 -5.88 7.38
N LEU A 311 -10.62 -4.69 6.92
CA LEU A 311 -10.89 -4.24 5.55
C LEU A 311 -10.16 -5.10 4.51
N VAL A 312 -8.90 -5.44 4.77
CA VAL A 312 -8.10 -6.30 3.88
C VAL A 312 -8.70 -7.71 3.79
N ALA A 313 -9.10 -8.31 4.92
CA ALA A 313 -9.74 -9.62 4.92
C ALA A 313 -11.04 -9.63 4.11
N GLU A 314 -11.86 -8.57 4.20
CA GLU A 314 -13.10 -8.44 3.43
C GLU A 314 -12.87 -8.24 1.92
N LEU A 315 -11.71 -7.70 1.52
CA LEU A 315 -11.32 -7.65 0.11
C LEU A 315 -10.96 -9.05 -0.41
N ASP A 316 -10.12 -9.78 0.33
CA ASP A 316 -9.63 -11.12 -0.04
C ASP A 316 -10.79 -12.12 -0.24
N ASP A 317 -11.82 -12.05 0.60
CA ASP A 317 -12.98 -12.95 0.54
C ASP A 317 -14.10 -12.46 -0.39
N GLY A 318 -14.13 -11.16 -0.69
CA GLY A 318 -15.34 -10.46 -1.11
C GLY A 318 -15.39 -9.94 -2.54
N PHE A 319 -14.27 -9.92 -3.27
CA PHE A 319 -14.20 -9.37 -4.62
C PHE A 319 -13.54 -10.34 -5.61
N PRO A 320 -14.06 -10.43 -6.85
CA PRO A 320 -13.45 -11.25 -7.89
C PRO A 320 -12.19 -10.60 -8.47
N GLY A 321 -11.31 -11.44 -9.03
CA GLY A 321 -10.23 -11.02 -9.91
C GLY A 321 -9.10 -10.24 -9.25
N ASP A 322 -8.39 -9.46 -10.07
CA ASP A 322 -7.24 -8.67 -9.65
C ASP A 322 -7.72 -7.43 -8.87
N THR A 323 -7.60 -7.49 -7.55
CA THR A 323 -7.93 -6.39 -6.63
C THR A 323 -6.67 -5.85 -5.97
N THR A 324 -6.53 -4.53 -5.98
CA THR A 324 -5.47 -3.80 -5.29
C THR A 324 -6.08 -2.82 -4.30
N TRP A 325 -5.31 -2.45 -3.28
CA TRP A 325 -5.75 -1.48 -2.28
C TRP A 325 -4.61 -0.59 -1.82
N GLY A 326 -4.93 0.63 -1.40
CA GLY A 326 -4.05 1.58 -0.73
C GLY A 326 -4.62 2.09 0.58
N VAL A 327 -3.81 2.79 1.38
CA VAL A 327 -4.26 3.45 2.61
C VAL A 327 -3.81 4.91 2.66
N ALA A 328 -4.71 5.76 3.15
CA ALA A 328 -4.49 7.15 3.51
C ALA A 328 -4.82 7.27 5.01
N GLY A 329 -3.81 7.60 5.82
CA GLY A 329 -4.02 7.84 7.24
C GLY A 329 -4.13 9.33 7.51
N VAL A 330 -5.22 9.79 8.12
CA VAL A 330 -5.42 11.23 8.34
C VAL A 330 -4.56 11.75 9.49
N GLY A 331 -3.84 12.85 9.23
CA GLY A 331 -3.00 13.57 10.17
C GLY A 331 -1.91 12.68 10.77
N ARG A 332 -1.92 12.51 12.10
CA ARG A 332 -0.91 11.72 12.82
C ARG A 332 -0.87 10.24 12.41
N TRP A 333 -1.87 9.76 11.67
CA TRP A 333 -1.98 8.37 11.25
C TRP A 333 -1.37 8.09 9.89
N GLU A 334 -0.94 9.11 9.13
CA GLU A 334 -0.39 8.95 7.78
C GLU A 334 0.74 7.92 7.74
N PHE A 335 1.81 8.17 8.51
CA PHE A 335 2.99 7.29 8.53
C PHE A 335 2.74 5.91 9.19
N PRO A 336 2.06 5.80 10.35
CA PRO A 336 1.74 4.50 10.92
C PRO A 336 0.91 3.61 9.99
N MET A 337 -0.07 4.17 9.28
CA MET A 337 -0.89 3.40 8.33
C MET A 337 -0.11 3.07 7.06
N ALA A 338 0.67 4.02 6.52
CA ALA A 338 1.51 3.78 5.36
C ALA A 338 2.51 2.63 5.60
N GLU A 339 3.19 2.62 6.74
CA GLU A 339 4.11 1.53 7.12
C GLU A 339 3.39 0.18 7.19
N LEU A 340 2.22 0.12 7.82
CA LEU A 340 1.44 -1.10 7.92
C LEU A 340 0.97 -1.60 6.54
N ALA A 341 0.47 -0.72 5.68
CA ALA A 341 0.05 -1.08 4.33
C ALA A 341 1.21 -1.61 3.50
N LEU A 342 2.39 -0.98 3.59
CA LEU A 342 3.58 -1.46 2.91
C LEU A 342 3.94 -2.88 3.35
N ARG A 343 3.88 -3.20 4.66
CA ARG A 343 4.12 -4.56 5.18
C ARG A 343 3.06 -5.57 4.73
N ARG A 344 1.81 -5.15 4.58
CA ARG A 344 0.67 -6.01 4.19
C ARG A 344 0.47 -6.12 2.68
N GLY A 345 1.33 -5.52 1.86
CA GLY A 345 1.28 -5.62 0.40
C GLY A 345 0.45 -4.53 -0.30
N GLY A 346 -0.20 -3.64 0.46
CA GLY A 346 -0.99 -2.53 -0.06
C GLY A 346 -0.17 -1.36 -0.60
N HIS A 347 -0.84 -0.40 -1.19
CA HIS A 347 -0.29 0.86 -1.69
C HIS A 347 -0.45 1.97 -0.64
N VAL A 348 0.17 3.13 -0.86
CA VAL A 348 0.14 4.22 0.12
C VAL A 348 -0.21 5.54 -0.53
N ARG A 349 -1.01 6.33 0.19
CA ARG A 349 -1.31 7.72 -0.12
C ARG A 349 -0.81 8.61 1.01
N VAL A 350 -0.09 9.66 0.65
CA VAL A 350 0.46 10.68 1.57
C VAL A 350 0.35 12.06 0.92
N GLY A 351 0.35 13.12 1.72
CA GLY A 351 0.40 14.48 1.20
C GLY A 351 -0.32 15.51 2.06
N LEU A 352 -0.17 16.79 1.72
CA LEU A 352 -0.74 17.93 2.45
C LEU A 352 -2.26 17.92 2.55
N GLU A 353 -2.95 17.16 1.71
CA GLU A 353 -4.39 16.92 1.86
C GLU A 353 -4.70 16.13 3.13
N ASP A 354 -3.93 15.09 3.40
CA ASP A 354 -4.20 14.15 4.49
C ASP A 354 -3.43 14.53 5.76
N ASN A 355 -2.23 15.12 5.63
CA ASN A 355 -1.35 15.49 6.72
C ASN A 355 -0.39 16.63 6.33
N ILE A 356 -0.31 17.68 7.17
CA ILE A 356 0.59 18.82 6.94
C ILE A 356 1.92 18.72 7.70
N TYR A 357 2.13 17.67 8.50
CA TYR A 357 3.27 17.55 9.41
C TYR A 357 4.23 16.44 8.99
N LEU A 358 5.53 16.76 8.85
CA LEU A 358 6.57 15.74 8.68
C LEU A 358 6.82 15.01 10.01
N ASP A 359 6.85 15.76 11.11
CA ASP A 359 6.94 15.26 12.49
C ASP A 359 6.04 16.10 13.39
N LYS A 360 5.81 15.68 14.64
CA LYS A 360 4.96 16.41 15.57
C LYS A 360 5.45 17.86 15.75
N GLY A 361 4.68 18.82 15.24
CA GLY A 361 4.99 20.25 15.29
C GLY A 361 5.96 20.75 14.21
N VAL A 362 6.38 19.89 13.28
CA VAL A 362 7.24 20.24 12.14
C VAL A 362 6.43 20.13 10.86
N LEU A 363 6.08 21.27 10.26
CA LEU A 363 5.35 21.30 9.00
C LEU A 363 6.18 20.68 7.87
N ALA A 364 5.51 19.96 6.97
CA ALA A 364 6.10 19.48 5.74
C ALA A 364 6.18 20.63 4.71
N GLU A 365 7.36 20.84 4.14
CA GLU A 365 7.58 21.82 3.08
C GLU A 365 7.06 21.29 1.73
N GLY A 366 5.74 21.21 1.58
CA GLY A 366 5.06 20.54 0.48
C GLY A 366 4.76 19.06 0.81
N SER A 367 4.22 18.33 -0.17
CA SER A 367 3.96 16.89 -0.09
C SER A 367 5.20 16.05 -0.38
N ALA A 368 6.18 16.56 -1.13
CA ALA A 368 7.36 15.76 -1.51
C ALA A 368 8.17 15.19 -0.32
N PRO A 369 8.37 15.90 0.82
CA PRO A 369 9.01 15.30 2.00
C PRO A 369 8.22 14.13 2.62
N LEU A 370 6.89 14.15 2.52
CA LEU A 370 6.01 13.08 2.99
C LEU A 370 6.14 11.84 2.07
N VAL A 371 6.17 12.06 0.76
CA VAL A 371 6.45 11.02 -0.25
C VAL A 371 7.81 10.37 -0.02
N ASP A 372 8.87 11.17 0.16
CA ASP A 372 10.22 10.68 0.40
C ASP A 372 10.30 9.82 1.68
N ARG A 373 9.55 10.19 2.74
CA ARG A 373 9.43 9.36 3.94
C ARG A 373 8.69 8.03 3.69
N ALA A 374 7.59 8.04 2.93
CA ALA A 374 6.87 6.82 2.56
C ALA A 374 7.74 5.88 1.69
N VAL A 375 8.53 6.45 0.77
CA VAL A 375 9.47 5.71 -0.08
C VAL A 375 10.59 5.07 0.74
N ARG A 376 11.12 5.75 1.76
CA ARG A 376 12.05 5.12 2.72
C ARG A 376 11.40 3.94 3.45
N MET A 377 10.19 4.10 3.98
CA MET A 377 9.47 3.01 4.65
C MET A 377 9.29 1.79 3.74
N ALA A 378 8.96 2.01 2.46
CA ALA A 378 8.83 0.93 1.49
C ALA A 378 10.16 0.16 1.30
N ARG A 379 11.27 0.90 1.21
CA ARG A 379 12.62 0.32 1.11
C ARG A 379 12.99 -0.45 2.39
N ASP A 380 12.64 0.08 3.56
CA ASP A 380 12.90 -0.56 4.85
C ASP A 380 12.19 -1.91 4.99
N VAL A 381 10.99 -2.05 4.39
CA VAL A 381 10.26 -3.33 4.35
C VAL A 381 10.56 -4.17 3.10
N GLY A 382 11.58 -3.78 2.30
CA GLY A 382 12.03 -4.53 1.14
C GLY A 382 11.11 -4.48 -0.08
N ARG A 383 10.22 -3.48 -0.18
CA ARG A 383 9.33 -3.28 -1.32
C ARG A 383 9.89 -2.25 -2.32
N PRO A 384 9.98 -2.59 -3.61
CA PRO A 384 10.30 -1.60 -4.63
C PRO A 384 9.17 -0.58 -4.78
N ILE A 385 9.48 0.61 -5.27
CA ILE A 385 8.50 1.65 -5.59
C ILE A 385 8.15 1.57 -7.07
N ALA A 386 6.86 1.67 -7.38
CA ALA A 386 6.37 1.65 -8.76
C ALA A 386 6.70 2.99 -9.44
N SER A 387 7.29 2.93 -10.62
CA SER A 387 7.29 4.06 -11.56
C SER A 387 5.86 4.35 -12.05
N PRO A 388 5.58 5.56 -12.60
CA PRO A 388 4.29 5.84 -13.24
C PRO A 388 3.88 4.79 -14.28
N ALA A 389 4.82 4.32 -15.09
CA ALA A 389 4.56 3.28 -16.08
C ALA A 389 4.21 1.90 -15.47
N GLU A 390 4.81 1.54 -14.33
CA GLU A 390 4.46 0.33 -13.58
C GLU A 390 3.10 0.46 -12.91
N ALA A 391 2.82 1.61 -12.28
CA ALA A 391 1.54 1.90 -11.67
C ALA A 391 0.40 1.83 -12.71
N ARG A 392 0.60 2.35 -13.93
CA ARG A 392 -0.40 2.26 -15.02
C ARG A 392 -0.75 0.80 -15.33
N ARG A 393 0.24 -0.09 -15.38
CA ARG A 393 0.00 -1.52 -15.61
C ARG A 393 -0.74 -2.19 -14.45
N LEU A 394 -0.33 -1.89 -13.21
CA LEU A 394 -0.96 -2.45 -12.01
C LEU A 394 -2.43 -2.01 -11.88
N LEU A 395 -2.72 -0.77 -12.24
CA LEU A 395 -4.06 -0.18 -12.15
C LEU A 395 -4.90 -0.39 -13.41
N GLY A 396 -4.42 -1.11 -14.42
CA GLY A 396 -5.16 -1.34 -15.66
C GLY A 396 -5.38 -0.09 -16.54
N ILE A 397 -4.59 0.96 -16.35
CA ILE A 397 -4.66 2.19 -17.15
C ILE A 397 -3.92 1.93 -18.47
N GLY A 398 -4.67 1.90 -19.57
CA GLY A 398 -4.14 1.56 -20.89
C GLY A 398 -2.96 2.43 -21.35
N SER A 399 -1.96 1.81 -21.97
CA SER A 399 -1.04 2.50 -22.87
C SER A 399 -1.82 2.84 -24.14
N ALA A 400 -1.90 4.11 -24.52
CA ALA A 400 -2.71 4.58 -25.65
C ALA A 400 -2.68 3.65 -26.88
N ALA A 401 -3.84 3.15 -27.28
CA ALA A 401 -4.18 2.82 -28.65
C ALA A 401 -5.69 3.03 -28.86
N PRO A 402 -6.12 3.82 -29.87
CA PRO A 402 -7.54 3.99 -30.12
C PRO A 402 -8.11 2.67 -30.65
N ALA A 403 -9.25 2.26 -30.12
CA ALA A 403 -10.04 1.19 -30.70
C ALA A 403 -10.29 1.54 -32.18
N ARG A 404 -9.69 0.77 -33.10
CA ARG A 404 -10.07 0.82 -34.50
C ARG A 404 -11.53 0.41 -34.58
N SER A 405 -12.37 1.34 -35.01
CA SER A 405 -13.73 1.05 -35.47
C SER A 405 -13.65 0.01 -36.58
N GLY A 406 -14.06 -1.22 -36.27
CA GLY A 406 -14.30 -2.25 -37.27
C GLY A 406 -15.59 -1.94 -38.01
N SER A 407 -15.52 -1.07 -39.02
CA SER A 407 -16.49 -1.08 -40.11
C SER A 407 -16.23 -2.30 -41.00
N GLY A 408 -17.08 -3.31 -40.90
CA GLY A 408 -17.22 -4.38 -41.89
C GLY A 408 -18.71 -4.66 -42.02
N ALA A 409 -19.42 -3.86 -42.81
CA ALA A 409 -19.70 -4.16 -44.21
C ALA A 409 -20.56 -5.43 -44.36
N SER A 410 -21.86 -5.19 -44.37
CA SER A 410 -22.88 -6.02 -45.02
C SER A 410 -22.52 -6.26 -46.48
N THR A 411 -22.46 -7.52 -46.88
CA THR A 411 -22.72 -7.96 -48.26
C THR A 411 -23.26 -9.39 -48.22
N GLU A 412 -24.51 -9.50 -48.68
CA GLU A 412 -25.24 -10.65 -49.26
C GLU A 412 -25.41 -11.96 -48.46
#